data_AF-A0A1S2P350-F1
#
_entry.id   AF-A0A1S2P350-F1
#
_cell.length_a   1.000
_cell.length_b   1.000
_cell.length_c   1.000
_cell.angle_alpha   90.00
_cell.angle_beta   90.00
_cell.angle_gamma   90.00
#
_symmetry.space_group_name_H-M   'P 1'
#
loop_
_entity.id
_entity.type
_entity.pdbx_description
1 polymer ?
#
loop_
_entity_poly.entity_id
_entity_poly.type
_entity_poly.pdbx_seq_one_letter_code
_entity_poly.pdbx_strand_id
1 'polypeptide(L)'
;MPGVQVWPPVQHGDLFAAEIGSGDTVVIIDGVYHQAPALRHKEILACMGQGVRLIGAASIGALRAAELSPYGMLGVGHIYASYARGEIDGDDEVAVGQAPDGECGALTWPVVNLRHVLQLAKWAGVLNGDRAARLLEAWRAVYYPHRTWAAVRVVCRCQGETKFADWLAEQLEQDQHFGDLKRADALAAIRIALNGSEAPQANVLLPPAMWETTYFRRWSNAFARARMDGLDLSTEDRLVYQQVFDPEFAMTWAAYLEHRSLHPAGGGPGLPLAKRLAQVTGGDLPADRVFHPPVDLRDEQAVAVLLAGESEQDRQAVARYADALAAERRTRPGFTVAAVRDDLTRRLLMRVWKCPETEFDAQASARGLVCGARAVAAAKRLLPGLLQERNETRERKEAEGVSR
;
A
#
# COMPACT_ATOMS: atom_id res chain seq x y z
N MET A 1 16.96 -3.39 20.11
CA MET A 1 16.20 -3.76 21.32
C MET A 1 15.67 -5.17 21.10
N PRO A 2 15.88 -6.13 22.00
CA PRO A 2 15.33 -7.48 21.84
C PRO A 2 13.80 -7.41 21.69
N GLY A 3 13.22 -8.21 20.79
CA GLY A 3 11.77 -8.24 20.58
C GLY A 3 11.18 -7.09 19.75
N VAL A 4 12.02 -6.28 19.07
CA VAL A 4 11.56 -5.24 18.14
C VAL A 4 12.17 -5.47 16.76
N GLN A 5 11.33 -5.60 15.75
CA GLN A 5 11.74 -5.56 14.34
C GLN A 5 11.50 -4.15 13.81
N VAL A 6 12.56 -3.49 13.34
CA VAL A 6 12.50 -2.12 12.82
C VAL A 6 12.29 -2.16 11.30
N TRP A 7 11.32 -1.38 10.83
CA TRP A 7 10.97 -1.21 9.43
C TRP A 7 11.31 0.22 8.97
N PRO A 8 11.49 0.47 7.66
CA PRO A 8 11.57 1.83 7.13
C PRO A 8 10.27 2.62 7.42
N PRO A 9 10.24 3.95 7.18
CA PRO A 9 9.01 4.73 7.26
C PRO A 9 7.89 4.06 6.46
N VAL A 10 6.70 4.00 7.06
CA VAL A 10 5.58 3.23 6.50
C VAL A 10 5.07 3.84 5.19
N GLN A 11 4.72 2.98 4.24
CA GLN A 11 4.08 3.34 2.99
C GLN A 11 2.88 2.43 2.69
N HIS A 12 2.11 2.80 1.67
CA HIS A 12 1.02 1.97 1.17
C HIS A 12 1.52 0.56 0.82
N GLY A 13 0.89 -0.46 1.41
CA GLY A 13 1.20 -1.86 1.17
C GLY A 13 1.95 -2.57 2.29
N ASP A 14 2.67 -1.83 3.15
CA ASP A 14 3.52 -2.44 4.18
C ASP A 14 2.71 -3.24 5.21
N LEU A 15 1.46 -2.84 5.49
CA LEU A 15 0.57 -3.58 6.40
C LEU A 15 -0.04 -4.85 5.78
N PHE A 16 0.24 -5.15 4.51
CA PHE A 16 -0.12 -6.43 3.89
C PHE A 16 1.01 -7.46 3.95
N ALA A 17 2.13 -7.14 4.61
CA ALA A 17 3.25 -8.04 4.75
C ALA A 17 2.84 -9.34 5.47
N ALA A 18 3.32 -10.48 4.98
CA ALA A 18 2.97 -11.80 5.51
C ALA A 18 3.52 -12.05 6.92
N GLU A 19 4.53 -11.27 7.32
CA GLU A 19 5.14 -11.27 8.65
C GLU A 19 4.25 -10.63 9.73
N ILE A 20 3.19 -9.92 9.34
CA ILE A 20 2.25 -9.28 10.27
C ILE A 20 1.01 -10.15 10.40
N GLY A 21 0.79 -10.71 11.60
CA GLY A 21 -0.29 -11.65 11.87
C GLY A 21 -1.01 -11.40 13.21
N SER A 22 -2.09 -12.15 13.42
CA SER A 22 -2.90 -12.09 14.63
C SER A 22 -2.03 -12.25 15.89
N GLY A 23 -2.19 -11.33 16.85
CA GLY A 23 -1.41 -11.32 18.09
C GLY A 23 -0.16 -10.44 18.05
N ASP A 24 0.26 -9.98 16.87
CA ASP A 24 1.38 -9.04 16.75
C ASP A 24 1.00 -7.64 17.22
N THR A 25 2.02 -6.84 17.54
CA THR A 25 1.87 -5.40 17.81
C THR A 25 2.67 -4.62 16.78
N VAL A 26 1.98 -3.77 16.02
CA VAL A 26 2.58 -2.86 15.04
C VAL A 26 2.56 -1.44 15.60
N VAL A 27 3.73 -0.82 15.68
CA VAL A 27 3.90 0.58 16.09
C VAL A 27 4.21 1.43 14.88
N ILE A 28 3.26 2.27 14.48
CA ILE A 28 3.41 3.20 13.36
C ILE A 28 3.96 4.52 13.91
N ILE A 29 5.11 4.93 13.38
CA ILE A 29 5.77 6.18 13.73
C ILE A 29 5.78 7.10 12.52
N ASP A 30 6.77 6.97 11.65
CA ASP A 30 6.94 7.79 10.46
C ASP A 30 6.38 7.13 9.20
N GLY A 31 6.09 7.96 8.20
CA GLY A 31 5.67 7.51 6.86
C GLY A 31 6.47 8.15 5.76
N VAL A 32 6.48 7.50 4.59
CA VAL A 32 7.05 8.08 3.37
C VAL A 32 6.14 9.22 2.88
N TYR A 33 6.72 10.39 2.61
CA TYR A 33 6.01 11.57 2.19
C TYR A 33 6.43 11.98 0.77
N HIS A 34 5.46 12.26 -0.11
CA HIS A 34 5.60 12.55 -1.56
C HIS A 34 6.25 11.48 -2.46
N GLN A 35 7.13 10.61 -1.95
CA GLN A 35 7.86 9.63 -2.77
C GLN A 35 7.04 8.37 -3.07
N ALA A 36 6.07 8.04 -2.21
CA ALA A 36 5.17 6.91 -2.35
C ALA A 36 3.75 7.29 -1.87
N PRO A 37 2.71 6.57 -2.29
CA PRO A 37 1.39 6.72 -1.71
C PRO A 37 1.43 6.48 -0.20
N ALA A 38 0.85 7.40 0.57
CA ALA A 38 0.79 7.28 2.02
C ALA A 38 -0.06 6.08 2.46
N LEU A 39 0.24 5.58 3.66
CA LEU A 39 -0.54 4.54 4.33
C LEU A 39 -2.02 4.93 4.44
N ARG A 40 -2.91 4.00 4.07
CA ARG A 40 -4.36 4.24 4.00
C ARG A 40 -5.07 3.69 5.22
N HIS A 41 -6.11 4.39 5.69
CA HIS A 41 -6.92 3.97 6.84
C HIS A 41 -7.45 2.55 6.74
N LYS A 42 -7.85 2.13 5.54
CA LYS A 42 -8.44 0.80 5.30
C LYS A 42 -7.41 -0.33 5.51
N GLU A 43 -6.13 -0.08 5.32
CA GLU A 43 -5.06 -1.05 5.64
C GLU A 43 -4.92 -1.24 7.15
N ILE A 44 -4.92 -0.14 7.90
CA ILE A 44 -4.85 -0.17 9.37
C ILE A 44 -6.06 -0.89 9.95
N LEU A 45 -7.27 -0.53 9.48
CA LEU A 45 -8.51 -1.18 9.92
C LEU A 45 -8.53 -2.68 9.60
N ALA A 46 -8.02 -3.08 8.43
CA ALA A 46 -7.94 -4.50 8.07
C ALA A 46 -6.96 -5.26 8.96
N CYS A 47 -5.80 -4.68 9.23
CA CYS A 47 -4.77 -5.23 10.12
C CYS A 47 -5.32 -5.41 11.55
N MET A 48 -6.02 -4.40 12.07
CA MET A 48 -6.73 -4.50 13.36
C MET A 48 -7.84 -5.56 13.35
N GLY A 49 -8.60 -5.65 12.25
CA GLY A 49 -9.63 -6.68 12.05
C GLY A 49 -9.07 -8.11 12.00
N GLN A 50 -7.77 -8.28 11.75
CA GLN A 50 -7.06 -9.56 11.81
C GLN A 50 -6.50 -9.87 13.21
N GLY A 51 -6.77 -9.03 14.22
CA GLY A 51 -6.29 -9.24 15.58
C GLY A 51 -4.90 -8.67 15.85
N VAL A 52 -4.39 -7.80 14.98
CA VAL A 52 -3.13 -7.08 15.21
C VAL A 52 -3.39 -5.86 16.09
N ARG A 53 -2.55 -5.64 17.10
CA ARG A 53 -2.60 -4.44 17.93
C ARG A 53 -1.87 -3.30 17.21
N LEU A 54 -2.60 -2.23 16.88
CA LEU A 54 -2.03 -1.06 16.21
C LEU A 54 -1.82 0.07 17.22
N ILE A 55 -0.58 0.57 17.28
CA ILE A 55 -0.19 1.73 18.07
C ILE A 55 0.30 2.80 17.10
N GLY A 56 -0.17 4.03 17.22
CA GLY A 56 0.35 5.16 16.46
C GLY A 56 0.93 6.22 17.38
N ALA A 57 2.12 6.72 17.03
CA ALA A 57 2.79 7.75 17.79
C ALA A 57 3.71 8.58 16.91
N ALA A 58 3.79 9.88 17.17
CA ALA A 58 4.49 10.86 16.33
C ALA A 58 4.08 10.82 14.85
N SER A 59 4.42 11.88 14.12
CA SER A 59 4.30 11.91 12.66
C SER A 59 2.93 11.45 12.10
N ILE A 60 2.92 10.69 11.00
CA ILE A 60 1.74 10.06 10.44
C ILE A 60 1.08 9.05 11.40
N GLY A 61 1.86 8.40 12.27
CA GLY A 61 1.34 7.44 13.26
C GLY A 61 0.38 8.09 14.25
N ALA A 62 0.75 9.25 14.78
CA ALA A 62 -0.09 10.04 15.67
C ALA A 62 -1.37 10.53 14.98
N LEU A 63 -1.26 11.03 13.74
CA LEU A 63 -2.41 11.46 12.95
C LEU A 63 -3.38 10.31 12.72
N ARG A 64 -2.89 9.16 12.26
CA ARG A 64 -3.71 7.97 12.01
C ARG A 64 -4.33 7.43 13.29
N ALA A 65 -3.61 7.46 14.41
CA ALA A 65 -4.19 7.08 15.70
C ALA A 65 -5.29 8.04 16.16
N ALA A 66 -5.17 9.35 15.93
CA ALA A 66 -6.23 10.30 16.25
C ALA A 66 -7.51 9.98 15.47
N GLU A 67 -7.38 9.73 14.15
CA GLU A 67 -8.50 9.39 13.27
C GLU A 67 -9.12 8.00 13.56
N LEU A 68 -8.30 7.04 13.97
CA LEU A 68 -8.70 5.63 14.14
C LEU A 68 -8.87 5.19 15.59
N SER A 69 -8.67 6.09 16.56
CA SER A 69 -8.94 5.82 17.98
C SER A 69 -10.37 5.34 18.25
N PRO A 70 -11.44 5.85 17.58
CA PRO A 70 -12.80 5.31 17.77
C PRO A 70 -12.97 3.86 17.31
N TYR A 71 -12.05 3.38 16.46
CA TYR A 71 -12.03 2.00 15.95
C TYR A 71 -11.04 1.11 16.73
N GLY A 72 -10.37 1.62 17.77
CA GLY A 72 -9.51 0.85 18.66
C GLY A 72 -8.00 0.99 18.43
N MET A 73 -7.55 1.87 17.53
CA MET A 73 -6.11 2.14 17.36
C MET A 73 -5.60 2.91 18.58
N LEU A 74 -4.51 2.45 19.20
CA LEU A 74 -3.96 3.10 20.39
C LEU A 74 -3.07 4.28 19.99
N GLY A 75 -3.48 5.48 20.34
CA GLY A 75 -2.63 6.66 20.22
C GLY A 75 -1.75 6.89 21.44
N VAL A 76 -0.48 7.23 21.21
CA VAL A 76 0.49 7.50 22.26
C VAL A 76 1.21 8.83 22.01
N GLY A 77 1.40 9.58 23.08
CA GLY A 77 2.24 10.77 23.10
C GLY A 77 1.49 12.09 22.93
N HIS A 78 2.25 13.19 22.99
CA HIS A 78 1.70 14.54 22.92
C HIS A 78 1.16 14.87 21.54
N ILE A 79 1.85 14.46 20.47
CA ILE A 79 1.43 14.76 19.09
C ILE A 79 0.08 14.11 18.81
N TYR A 80 -0.12 12.85 19.21
CA TYR A 80 -1.41 12.18 19.13
C TYR A 80 -2.49 12.95 19.92
N ALA A 81 -2.19 13.30 21.19
CA ALA A 81 -3.16 13.99 22.04
C ALA A 81 -3.58 15.34 21.46
N SER A 82 -2.65 16.10 20.87
CA SER A 82 -2.95 17.37 20.22
C SER A 82 -3.81 17.20 18.98
N TYR A 83 -3.57 16.19 18.12
CA TYR A 83 -4.47 15.88 17.01
C TYR A 83 -5.86 15.44 17.50
N ALA A 84 -5.92 14.54 18.47
CA ALA A 84 -7.18 14.01 19.01
C ALA A 84 -8.05 15.10 19.65
N ARG A 85 -7.43 16.16 20.19
CA ARG A 85 -8.13 17.33 20.76
C ARG A 85 -8.39 18.45 19.74
N GLY A 86 -7.90 18.33 18.51
CA GLY A 86 -7.99 19.38 17.49
C GLY A 86 -7.15 20.62 17.82
N GLU A 87 -6.11 20.49 18.64
CA GLU A 87 -5.14 21.57 18.91
C GLU A 87 -4.21 21.79 17.70
N ILE A 88 -4.03 20.74 16.90
CA ILE A 88 -3.33 20.74 15.61
C ILE A 88 -4.14 19.90 14.61
N ASP A 89 -4.10 20.27 13.33
CA ASP A 89 -4.84 19.60 12.25
C ASP A 89 -4.07 19.53 10.91
N GLY A 90 -3.03 20.35 10.73
CA GLY A 90 -2.25 20.43 9.50
C GLY A 90 -1.29 19.26 9.28
N ASP A 91 -1.09 18.88 8.01
CA ASP A 91 -0.06 17.92 7.59
C ASP A 91 1.36 18.48 7.81
N ASP A 92 1.52 19.80 7.71
CA ASP A 92 2.78 20.50 7.91
C ASP A 92 3.32 20.38 9.34
N GLU A 93 2.43 20.09 10.29
CA GLU A 93 2.75 19.91 11.71
C GLU A 93 3.79 18.82 11.91
N VAL A 94 3.67 17.75 11.14
CA VAL A 94 4.51 16.56 11.22
C VAL A 94 5.46 16.36 10.03
N ALA A 95 5.24 17.08 8.93
CA ALA A 95 6.01 16.94 7.70
C ALA A 95 7.47 17.39 7.86
N VAL A 96 8.38 16.58 7.31
CA VAL A 96 9.83 16.80 7.26
C VAL A 96 10.35 16.53 5.85
N GLY A 97 11.46 17.18 5.48
CA GLY A 97 12.22 16.82 4.30
C GLY A 97 12.86 15.45 4.48
N GLN A 98 12.76 14.60 3.46
CA GLN A 98 13.34 13.25 3.42
C GLN A 98 14.43 13.20 2.35
N ALA A 99 15.51 12.46 2.61
CA ALA A 99 16.55 12.25 1.63
C ALA A 99 16.01 11.40 0.45
N PRO A 100 16.42 11.69 -0.79
CA PRO A 100 15.95 10.95 -1.98
C PRO A 100 16.62 9.57 -2.13
N ASP A 101 17.70 9.32 -1.40
CA ASP A 101 18.50 8.08 -1.44
C ASP A 101 17.99 7.01 -0.45
N GLY A 102 16.93 7.30 0.30
CA GLY A 102 16.33 6.38 1.27
C GLY A 102 16.90 6.48 2.69
N GLU A 103 17.79 7.42 2.97
CA GLU A 103 18.17 7.71 4.35
C GLU A 103 16.92 8.15 5.16
N CYS A 104 16.67 7.46 6.27
CA CYS A 104 15.46 7.64 7.08
C CYS A 104 15.52 8.86 8.01
N GLY A 105 16.57 9.69 7.91
CA GLY A 105 16.77 10.87 8.74
C GLY A 105 15.92 12.05 8.28
N ALA A 106 15.31 12.76 9.23
CA ALA A 106 14.63 14.02 8.94
C ALA A 106 15.67 15.12 8.61
N LEU A 107 15.55 15.74 7.44
CA LEU A 107 16.43 16.84 7.01
C LEU A 107 15.98 18.20 7.55
N THR A 108 14.72 18.31 7.99
CA THR A 108 14.12 19.56 8.45
C THR A 108 13.28 19.38 9.71
N TRP A 109 12.97 20.51 10.34
CA TRP A 109 12.23 20.57 11.58
C TRP A 109 10.71 20.58 11.33
N PRO A 110 9.93 19.66 11.92
CA PRO A 110 8.47 19.70 11.88
C PRO A 110 7.91 20.78 12.83
N VAL A 111 6.70 21.31 12.59
CA VAL A 111 6.12 22.39 13.43
C VAL A 111 5.96 21.91 14.87
N VAL A 112 5.59 20.64 15.10
CA VAL A 112 5.38 20.12 16.47
C VAL A 112 6.64 20.20 17.34
N ASN A 113 7.83 19.96 16.76
CA ASN A 113 9.09 20.12 17.49
C ASN A 113 9.37 21.60 17.76
N LEU A 114 9.08 22.49 16.80
CA LEU A 114 9.23 23.94 16.99
C LEU A 114 8.31 24.47 18.10
N ARG A 115 7.04 24.03 18.14
CA ARG A 115 6.09 24.34 19.22
C ARG A 115 6.63 23.88 20.57
N HIS A 116 7.16 22.66 20.61
CA HIS A 116 7.70 22.08 21.84
C HIS A 116 8.90 22.87 22.36
N VAL A 117 9.86 23.21 21.50
CA VAL A 117 11.01 24.04 21.86
C VAL A 117 10.59 25.42 22.37
N LEU A 118 9.60 26.06 21.74
CA LEU A 118 9.08 27.35 22.22
C LEU A 118 8.46 27.24 23.61
N GLN A 119 7.78 26.13 23.90
CA GLN A 119 7.22 25.88 25.23
C GLN A 119 8.32 25.66 26.27
N LEU A 120 9.39 24.92 25.95
CA LEU A 120 10.55 24.76 26.81
C LEU A 120 11.24 26.12 27.07
N ALA A 121 11.39 26.95 26.04
CA ALA A 121 11.97 28.29 26.16
C ALA A 121 11.13 29.23 27.04
N LYS A 122 9.79 29.11 26.99
CA LYS A 122 8.89 29.85 27.88
C LYS A 122 9.07 29.41 29.33
N TRP A 123 9.18 28.11 29.60
CA TRP A 123 9.45 27.60 30.95
C TRP A 123 10.82 28.03 31.47
N ALA A 124 11.82 28.12 30.59
CA ALA A 124 13.14 28.64 30.92
C ALA A 124 13.21 30.18 31.03
N GLY A 125 12.10 30.89 30.79
CA GLY A 125 12.06 32.36 30.86
C GLY A 125 12.77 33.10 29.71
N VAL A 126 13.15 32.39 28.65
CA VAL A 126 13.87 32.94 27.49
C VAL A 126 12.92 33.72 26.58
N LEU A 127 11.70 33.21 26.43
CA LEU A 127 10.61 33.79 25.62
C LEU A 127 9.35 34.00 26.46
N ASN A 128 8.53 34.97 26.07
CA ASN A 128 7.16 35.10 26.55
C ASN A 128 6.16 34.58 25.49
N GLY A 129 4.86 34.54 25.84
CA GLY A 129 3.82 34.01 24.95
C GLY A 129 3.75 34.72 23.59
N ASP A 130 3.74 36.05 23.59
CA ASP A 130 3.60 36.83 22.35
C ASP A 130 4.80 36.67 21.41
N ARG A 131 6.02 36.63 21.97
CA ARG A 131 7.25 36.40 21.21
C ARG A 131 7.26 35.00 20.60
N ALA A 132 6.87 33.99 21.37
CA ALA A 132 6.78 32.61 20.90
C ALA A 132 5.75 32.45 19.77
N ALA A 133 4.57 33.07 19.91
CA ALA A 133 3.55 33.02 18.87
C ALA A 133 4.02 33.66 17.56
N ARG A 134 4.62 34.86 17.61
CA ARG A 134 5.18 35.51 16.40
C ARG A 134 6.26 34.68 15.73
N LEU A 135 7.15 34.08 16.52
CA LEU A 135 8.23 33.26 15.98
C LEU A 135 7.70 31.96 15.34
N LEU A 136 6.70 31.34 15.95
CA LEU A 136 6.04 30.16 15.39
C LEU A 136 5.43 30.46 14.02
N GLU A 137 4.67 31.56 13.88
CA GLU A 137 4.08 31.96 12.59
C GLU A 137 5.16 32.22 11.54
N ALA A 138 6.27 32.87 11.91
CA ALA A 138 7.38 33.11 11.01
C ALA A 138 8.05 31.80 10.53
N TRP A 139 8.15 30.78 11.37
CA TRP A 139 8.65 29.47 10.96
C TRP A 139 7.65 28.67 10.13
N ARG A 140 6.35 28.76 10.43
CA ARG A 140 5.28 28.11 9.62
C ARG A 140 5.28 28.63 8.18
N ALA A 141 5.62 29.90 7.99
CA ALA A 141 5.74 30.50 6.66
C ALA A 141 6.88 29.90 5.80
N VAL A 142 7.85 29.22 6.42
CA VAL A 142 8.90 28.51 5.68
C VAL A 142 8.38 27.14 5.26
N TYR A 143 8.32 26.91 3.94
CA TYR A 143 7.89 25.63 3.37
C TYR A 143 8.67 24.45 3.99
N TYR A 144 7.98 23.37 4.36
CA TYR A 144 8.53 22.35 5.27
C TYR A 144 9.85 21.67 4.82
N PRO A 145 10.12 21.41 3.52
CA PRO A 145 11.41 20.87 3.08
C PRO A 145 12.56 21.87 3.19
N HIS A 146 12.26 23.15 3.43
CA HIS A 146 13.24 24.21 3.58
C HIS A 146 13.46 24.62 5.04
N ARG A 147 12.73 24.04 6.01
CA ARG A 147 12.87 24.28 7.46
C ARG A 147 14.10 23.62 8.07
N THR A 148 15.25 23.84 7.46
CA THR A 148 16.54 23.40 7.98
C THR A 148 16.90 24.16 9.25
N TRP A 149 17.85 23.65 10.01
CA TRP A 149 18.38 24.37 11.17
C TRP A 149 18.91 25.77 10.81
N ALA A 150 19.56 25.90 9.65
CA ALA A 150 20.03 27.19 9.15
C ALA A 150 18.85 28.18 8.93
N ALA A 151 17.75 27.72 8.33
CA ALA A 151 16.56 28.54 8.13
C ALA A 151 15.93 28.94 9.47
N VAL A 152 15.79 28.00 10.42
CA VAL A 152 15.27 28.26 11.77
C VAL A 152 16.06 29.39 12.45
N ARG A 153 17.41 29.33 12.42
CA ARG A 153 18.28 30.38 13.00
C ARG A 153 18.13 31.73 12.31
N VAL A 154 18.06 31.76 10.98
CA VAL A 154 17.88 33.00 10.22
C VAL A 154 16.56 33.67 10.59
N VAL A 155 15.47 32.90 10.66
CA VAL A 155 14.15 33.42 11.05
C VAL A 155 14.18 34.00 12.46
N CYS A 156 14.82 33.34 13.43
CA CYS A 156 14.98 33.91 14.77
C CYS A 156 15.65 35.29 14.72
N ARG A 157 16.76 35.42 13.99
CA ARG A 157 17.48 36.70 13.85
C ARG A 157 16.62 37.77 13.20
N CYS A 158 15.89 37.45 12.13
CA CYS A 158 14.99 38.39 11.45
C CYS A 158 13.84 38.87 12.36
N GLN A 159 13.39 38.03 13.29
CA GLN A 159 12.38 38.40 14.30
C GLN A 159 12.98 39.10 15.54
N GLY A 160 14.29 39.37 15.56
CA GLY A 160 14.97 39.98 16.71
C GLY A 160 15.21 39.02 17.89
N GLU A 161 14.99 37.72 17.69
CA GLU A 161 15.04 36.67 18.71
C GLU A 161 16.42 35.99 18.81
N THR A 162 17.50 36.78 18.77
CA THR A 162 18.89 36.27 18.80
C THR A 162 19.21 35.54 20.11
N LYS A 163 18.77 36.06 21.27
CA LYS A 163 18.98 35.39 22.56
C LYS A 163 18.35 33.99 22.62
N PHE A 164 17.17 33.83 22.01
CA PHE A 164 16.52 32.54 21.91
C PHE A 164 17.27 31.61 20.95
N ALA A 165 17.75 32.13 19.81
CA ALA A 165 18.54 31.36 18.86
C ALA A 165 19.84 30.81 19.46
N ASP A 166 20.53 31.64 20.27
CA ASP A 166 21.77 31.26 20.96
C ASP A 166 21.47 30.22 22.05
N TRP A 167 20.44 30.44 22.87
CA TRP A 167 19.97 29.45 23.85
C TRP A 167 19.64 28.11 23.21
N LEU A 168 18.91 28.09 22.09
CA LEU A 168 18.55 26.85 21.40
C LEU A 168 19.80 26.14 20.83
N ALA A 169 20.77 26.89 20.31
CA ALA A 169 22.03 26.33 19.84
C ALA A 169 22.80 25.66 21.00
N GLU A 170 22.91 26.33 22.16
CA GLU A 170 23.56 25.77 23.35
C GLU A 170 22.86 24.48 23.83
N GLN A 171 21.53 24.45 23.83
CA GLN A 171 20.79 23.24 24.20
C GLN A 171 21.04 22.08 23.22
N LEU A 172 21.08 22.35 21.91
CA LEU A 172 21.35 21.35 20.88
C LEU A 172 22.80 20.85 20.91
N GLU A 173 23.76 21.69 21.31
CA GLU A 173 25.15 21.28 21.53
C GLU A 173 25.28 20.33 22.73
N GLN A 174 24.46 20.52 23.77
CA GLN A 174 24.44 19.65 24.95
C GLN A 174 23.68 18.34 24.70
N ASP A 175 22.56 18.40 23.97
CA ASP A 175 21.77 17.25 23.56
C ASP A 175 21.26 17.44 22.13
N GLN A 176 21.80 16.65 21.19
CA GLN A 176 21.38 16.68 19.78
C GLN A 176 19.89 16.38 19.57
N HIS A 177 19.21 15.78 20.55
CA HIS A 177 17.78 15.47 20.52
C HIS A 177 16.93 16.46 21.33
N PHE A 178 17.51 17.57 21.79
CA PHE A 178 16.79 18.58 22.55
C PHE A 178 15.56 19.08 21.77
N GLY A 179 14.39 18.99 22.40
CA GLY A 179 13.14 19.42 21.79
C GLY A 179 12.56 18.49 20.72
N ASP A 180 13.14 17.29 20.52
CA ASP A 180 12.62 16.30 19.58
C ASP A 180 11.40 15.55 20.15
N LEU A 181 10.25 16.22 20.08
CA LEU A 181 8.98 15.68 20.56
C LEU A 181 8.58 14.40 19.81
N LYS A 182 8.84 14.34 18.50
CA LYS A 182 8.59 13.12 17.71
C LYS A 182 9.36 11.93 18.28
N ARG A 183 10.65 12.11 18.59
CA ARG A 183 11.45 11.05 19.23
C ARG A 183 10.92 10.66 20.60
N ALA A 184 10.54 11.64 21.44
CA ALA A 184 10.01 11.36 22.77
C ALA A 184 8.72 10.50 22.70
N ASP A 185 7.79 10.87 21.83
CA ASP A 185 6.53 10.14 21.62
C ASP A 185 6.77 8.73 21.03
N ALA A 186 7.67 8.61 20.05
CA ALA A 186 8.05 7.32 19.48
C ALA A 186 8.64 6.36 20.53
N LEU A 187 9.55 6.85 21.36
CA LEU A 187 10.14 6.05 22.46
C LEU A 187 9.09 5.65 23.50
N ALA A 188 8.13 6.53 23.81
CA ALA A 188 7.02 6.19 24.70
C ALA A 188 6.16 5.06 24.13
N ALA A 189 5.84 5.10 22.83
CA ALA A 189 5.06 4.06 22.17
C ALA A 189 5.75 2.70 22.13
N ILE A 190 7.06 2.69 21.85
CA ILE A 190 7.87 1.46 21.88
C ILE A 190 7.88 0.86 23.30
N ARG A 191 8.02 1.69 24.35
CA ARG A 191 7.95 1.21 25.74
C ARG A 191 6.59 0.61 26.06
N ILE A 192 5.50 1.24 25.61
CA ILE A 192 4.13 0.71 25.80
C ILE A 192 3.92 -0.62 25.07
N ALA A 193 4.48 -0.75 23.85
CA ALA A 193 4.43 -2.01 23.10
C ALA A 193 5.17 -3.13 23.84
N LEU A 194 6.38 -2.86 24.33
CA LEU A 194 7.24 -3.83 25.00
C LEU A 194 6.76 -4.23 26.40
N ASN A 195 6.17 -3.31 27.16
CA ASN A 195 5.74 -3.57 28.53
C ASN A 195 4.44 -4.39 28.62
N GLY A 196 3.84 -4.76 27.50
CA GLY A 196 2.72 -5.70 27.46
C GLY A 196 1.48 -5.25 28.24
N SER A 197 1.34 -3.95 28.57
CA SER A 197 0.09 -3.48 29.18
C SER A 197 -1.05 -3.85 28.25
N GLU A 198 -1.97 -4.65 28.79
CA GLU A 198 -3.29 -4.92 28.23
C GLU A 198 -3.95 -3.57 27.96
N ALA A 199 -3.72 -2.99 26.78
CA ALA A 199 -4.69 -2.09 26.21
C ALA A 199 -5.98 -2.90 26.19
N PRO A 200 -7.13 -2.32 26.60
CA PRO A 200 -8.38 -3.06 26.64
C PRO A 200 -8.51 -3.75 25.30
N GLN A 201 -8.44 -5.08 25.30
CA GLN A 201 -8.72 -5.86 24.12
C GLN A 201 -10.07 -5.32 23.68
N ALA A 202 -10.11 -4.64 22.53
CA ALA A 202 -11.36 -4.47 21.84
C ALA A 202 -11.76 -5.91 21.51
N ASN A 203 -12.47 -6.56 22.44
CA ASN A 203 -12.89 -7.96 22.37
C ASN A 203 -13.88 -8.22 21.23
N VAL A 204 -14.06 -7.21 20.37
CA VAL A 204 -14.79 -7.26 19.13
C VAL A 204 -13.78 -6.92 18.05
N LEU A 205 -13.30 -7.96 17.35
CA LEU A 205 -12.62 -7.77 16.07
C LEU A 205 -13.51 -6.89 15.19
N LEU A 206 -12.90 -5.89 14.57
CA LEU A 206 -13.60 -5.03 13.65
C LEU A 206 -14.26 -5.89 12.56
N PRO A 207 -15.55 -5.71 12.23
CA PRO A 207 -16.17 -6.46 11.14
C PRO A 207 -15.61 -6.05 9.78
N PRO A 208 -15.43 -6.99 8.82
CA PRO A 208 -14.89 -6.71 7.49
C PRO A 208 -15.58 -5.57 6.73
N ALA A 209 -16.88 -5.38 6.94
CA ALA A 209 -17.65 -4.29 6.34
C ALA A 209 -17.07 -2.89 6.59
N MET A 210 -16.23 -2.70 7.62
CA MET A 210 -15.60 -1.42 7.90
C MET A 210 -14.39 -1.10 7.02
N TRP A 211 -13.76 -2.09 6.37
CA TRP A 211 -12.63 -1.83 5.46
C TRP A 211 -12.80 -2.43 4.06
N GLU A 212 -13.60 -3.48 3.92
CA GLU A 212 -13.84 -4.12 2.64
C GLU A 212 -14.60 -3.21 1.68
N THR A 213 -13.83 -2.67 0.74
CA THR A 213 -14.31 -1.84 -0.36
C THR A 213 -13.69 -2.35 -1.65
N THR A 214 -14.25 -1.95 -2.80
CA THR A 214 -13.64 -2.26 -4.10
C THR A 214 -12.22 -1.71 -4.22
N TYR A 215 -11.94 -0.55 -3.63
CA TYR A 215 -10.61 0.03 -3.56
C TYR A 215 -9.66 -0.78 -2.69
N PHE A 216 -10.07 -1.12 -1.47
CA PHE A 216 -9.28 -1.96 -0.57
C PHE A 216 -8.93 -3.29 -1.25
N ARG A 217 -9.91 -3.95 -1.86
CA ARG A 217 -9.73 -5.22 -2.57
C ARG A 217 -8.74 -5.10 -3.72
N ARG A 218 -8.80 -4.01 -4.49
CA ARG A 218 -7.82 -3.73 -5.55
C ARG A 218 -6.42 -3.55 -4.99
N TRP A 219 -6.27 -2.79 -3.90
CA TRP A 219 -4.96 -2.56 -3.29
C TRP A 219 -4.40 -3.86 -2.71
N SER A 220 -5.18 -4.56 -1.90
CA SER A 220 -4.77 -5.78 -1.23
C SER A 220 -4.42 -6.89 -2.21
N ASN A 221 -5.13 -6.99 -3.35
CA ASN A 221 -4.78 -7.91 -4.43
C ASN A 221 -3.44 -7.57 -5.10
N ALA A 222 -3.10 -6.28 -5.24
CA ALA A 222 -1.84 -5.86 -5.84
C ALA A 222 -0.61 -6.21 -4.97
N PHE A 223 -0.83 -6.43 -3.66
CA PHE A 223 0.20 -6.87 -2.71
C PHE A 223 0.10 -8.37 -2.37
N ALA A 224 -0.87 -9.10 -2.93
CA ALA A 224 -0.96 -10.54 -2.73
C ALA A 224 0.19 -11.25 -3.46
N ARG A 225 0.99 -12.02 -2.71
CA ARG A 225 2.17 -12.73 -3.21
C ARG A 225 2.22 -14.14 -2.64
N ALA A 226 2.92 -15.02 -3.33
CA ALA A 226 3.18 -16.37 -2.86
C ALA A 226 4.61 -16.80 -3.22
N ARG A 227 5.26 -17.48 -2.27
CA ARG A 227 6.58 -18.07 -2.49
C ARG A 227 6.45 -19.53 -2.91
N MET A 228 6.82 -19.84 -4.15
CA MET A 228 6.71 -21.18 -4.74
C MET A 228 7.90 -21.43 -5.67
N ASP A 229 8.43 -22.66 -5.72
CA ASP A 229 9.57 -23.04 -6.58
C ASP A 229 10.79 -22.11 -6.44
N GLY A 230 11.03 -21.59 -5.24
CA GLY A 230 12.11 -20.63 -4.96
C GLY A 230 11.85 -19.21 -5.47
N LEU A 231 10.73 -18.96 -6.13
CA LEU A 231 10.31 -17.66 -6.65
C LEU A 231 9.33 -16.97 -5.68
N ASP A 232 9.39 -15.65 -5.63
CA ASP A 232 8.36 -14.82 -4.98
C ASP A 232 7.54 -14.11 -6.06
N LEU A 233 6.29 -14.51 -6.22
CA LEU A 233 5.46 -14.14 -7.36
C LEU A 233 4.20 -13.38 -6.93
N SER A 234 3.85 -12.35 -7.71
CA SER A 234 2.56 -11.67 -7.61
C SER A 234 1.43 -12.66 -7.95
N THR A 235 0.49 -12.85 -7.02
CA THR A 235 -0.68 -13.69 -7.24
C THR A 235 -1.55 -13.13 -8.36
N GLU A 236 -1.61 -11.80 -8.50
CA GLU A 236 -2.34 -11.15 -9.60
C GLU A 236 -1.69 -11.44 -10.96
N ASP A 237 -0.36 -11.39 -11.06
CA ASP A 237 0.33 -11.65 -12.33
C ASP A 237 0.21 -13.12 -12.74
N ARG A 238 0.23 -14.05 -11.77
CA ARG A 238 -0.06 -15.47 -11.99
C ARG A 238 -1.47 -15.66 -12.54
N LEU A 239 -2.47 -15.06 -11.90
CA LEU A 239 -3.86 -15.14 -12.36
C LEU A 239 -4.01 -14.56 -13.77
N VAL A 240 -3.49 -13.37 -14.02
CA VAL A 240 -3.59 -12.72 -15.34
C VAL A 240 -2.87 -13.54 -16.41
N TYR A 241 -1.75 -14.18 -16.07
CA TYR A 241 -1.06 -15.09 -16.98
C TYR A 241 -1.95 -16.28 -17.37
N GLN A 242 -2.55 -16.95 -16.39
CA GLN A 242 -3.48 -18.07 -16.64
C GLN A 242 -4.70 -17.62 -17.44
N GLN A 243 -5.32 -16.49 -17.08
CA GLN A 243 -6.43 -15.89 -17.82
C GLN A 243 -6.10 -15.63 -19.30
N VAL A 244 -4.85 -15.33 -19.63
CA VAL A 244 -4.42 -15.05 -20.99
C VAL A 244 -4.00 -16.31 -21.74
N PHE A 245 -3.20 -17.19 -21.13
CA PHE A 245 -2.49 -18.25 -21.84
C PHE A 245 -3.05 -19.66 -21.64
N ASP A 246 -3.73 -19.94 -20.52
CA ASP A 246 -4.33 -21.25 -20.29
C ASP A 246 -5.55 -21.41 -21.24
N PRO A 247 -5.54 -22.39 -22.17
CA PRO A 247 -6.67 -22.62 -23.07
C PRO A 247 -7.93 -23.05 -22.31
N GLU A 248 -7.78 -23.74 -21.18
CA GLU A 248 -8.88 -24.30 -20.38
C GLU A 248 -9.36 -23.35 -19.27
N PHE A 249 -8.82 -22.13 -19.21
CA PHE A 249 -9.14 -21.19 -18.13
C PHE A 249 -10.64 -20.85 -18.04
N ALA A 250 -11.39 -20.98 -19.13
CA ALA A 250 -12.85 -20.82 -19.10
C ALA A 250 -13.53 -21.86 -18.17
N MET A 251 -13.02 -23.09 -18.12
CA MET A 251 -13.48 -24.12 -17.19
C MET A 251 -13.06 -23.78 -15.75
N THR A 252 -11.83 -23.31 -15.56
CA THR A 252 -11.33 -22.83 -14.26
C THR A 252 -12.19 -21.69 -13.71
N TRP A 253 -12.55 -20.72 -14.56
CA TRP A 253 -13.44 -19.62 -14.17
C TRP A 253 -14.85 -20.10 -13.85
N ALA A 254 -15.41 -21.04 -14.62
CA ALA A 254 -16.70 -21.64 -14.29
C ALA A 254 -16.69 -22.36 -12.94
N ALA A 255 -15.61 -23.10 -12.63
CA ALA A 255 -15.42 -23.74 -11.33
C ALA A 255 -15.29 -22.70 -10.19
N TYR A 256 -14.61 -21.58 -10.45
CA TYR A 256 -14.56 -20.47 -9.50
C TYR A 256 -15.94 -19.85 -9.24
N LEU A 257 -16.74 -19.62 -10.29
CA LEU A 257 -18.11 -19.12 -10.14
C LEU A 257 -18.99 -20.10 -9.35
N GLU A 258 -18.86 -21.40 -9.57
CA GLU A 258 -19.54 -22.44 -8.78
C GLU A 258 -19.11 -22.36 -7.30
N HIS A 259 -17.80 -22.32 -7.04
CA HIS A 259 -17.26 -22.18 -5.69
C HIS A 259 -17.81 -20.93 -4.98
N ARG A 260 -17.82 -19.76 -5.65
CA ARG A 260 -18.36 -18.51 -5.10
C ARG A 260 -19.88 -18.53 -4.92
N SER A 261 -20.60 -19.24 -5.77
CA SER A 261 -22.05 -19.42 -5.64
C SER A 261 -22.41 -20.27 -4.42
N LEU A 262 -21.58 -21.28 -4.13
CA LEU A 262 -21.70 -22.15 -2.95
C LEU A 262 -21.18 -21.50 -1.66
N HIS A 263 -20.24 -20.55 -1.76
CA HIS A 263 -19.64 -19.86 -0.62
C HIS A 263 -19.72 -18.33 -0.77
N PRO A 264 -20.93 -17.72 -0.62
CA PRO A 264 -21.08 -16.28 -0.77
C PRO A 264 -20.29 -15.50 0.28
N ALA A 265 -19.55 -14.46 -0.12
CA ALA A 265 -18.77 -13.61 0.82
C ALA A 265 -19.63 -12.97 1.93
N GLY A 266 -20.90 -12.70 1.66
CA GLY A 266 -21.81 -12.10 2.64
C GLY A 266 -22.36 -13.07 3.69
N GLY A 267 -21.91 -14.33 3.72
CA GLY A 267 -22.40 -15.36 4.67
C GLY A 267 -23.82 -15.86 4.40
N GLY A 268 -24.42 -15.48 3.26
CA GLY A 268 -25.71 -15.99 2.82
C GLY A 268 -25.64 -17.47 2.40
N PRO A 269 -26.80 -18.12 2.20
CA PRO A 269 -26.84 -19.54 1.85
C PRO A 269 -26.16 -19.80 0.49
N GLY A 270 -25.28 -20.80 0.48
CA GLY A 270 -24.72 -21.37 -0.73
C GLY A 270 -25.78 -21.98 -1.62
N LEU A 271 -25.62 -21.82 -2.93
CA LEU A 271 -26.52 -22.40 -3.93
C LEU A 271 -25.71 -22.86 -5.15
N PRO A 272 -26.02 -24.01 -5.76
CA PRO A 272 -25.38 -24.40 -7.02
C PRO A 272 -25.52 -23.29 -8.08
N LEU A 273 -24.48 -23.02 -8.87
CA LEU A 273 -24.47 -21.91 -9.83
C LEU A 273 -25.60 -22.02 -10.84
N ALA A 274 -25.89 -23.23 -11.32
CA ALA A 274 -26.98 -23.48 -12.25
C ALA A 274 -28.34 -23.03 -11.69
N LYS A 275 -28.62 -23.30 -10.41
CA LYS A 275 -29.85 -22.84 -9.76
C LYS A 275 -29.86 -21.33 -9.58
N ARG A 276 -28.72 -20.74 -9.20
CA ARG A 276 -28.58 -19.28 -9.06
C ARG A 276 -28.78 -18.57 -10.40
N LEU A 277 -28.21 -19.10 -11.48
CA LEU A 277 -28.35 -18.58 -12.83
C LEU A 277 -29.80 -18.65 -13.31
N ALA A 278 -30.46 -19.80 -13.15
CA ALA A 278 -31.87 -19.98 -13.52
C ALA A 278 -32.79 -18.98 -12.80
N GLN A 279 -32.52 -18.65 -11.54
CA GLN A 279 -33.28 -17.65 -10.79
C GLN A 279 -33.13 -16.22 -11.34
N VAL A 280 -31.99 -15.90 -11.96
CA VAL A 280 -31.67 -14.54 -12.44
C VAL A 280 -32.02 -14.34 -13.91
N THR A 281 -31.76 -15.35 -14.75
CA THR A 281 -31.89 -15.22 -16.21
C THR A 281 -32.87 -16.18 -16.85
N GLY A 282 -33.49 -17.09 -16.10
CA GLY A 282 -34.29 -18.17 -16.68
C GLY A 282 -33.46 -19.20 -17.49
N GLY A 283 -32.13 -19.05 -17.55
CA GLY A 283 -31.23 -19.91 -18.32
C GLY A 283 -30.76 -19.32 -19.66
N ASP A 284 -31.16 -18.09 -20.01
CA ASP A 284 -30.93 -17.51 -21.35
C ASP A 284 -29.49 -17.03 -21.60
N LEU A 285 -28.69 -16.88 -20.54
CA LEU A 285 -27.30 -16.40 -20.61
C LEU A 285 -26.37 -17.31 -19.80
N PRO A 286 -25.13 -17.55 -20.26
CA PRO A 286 -24.16 -18.32 -19.49
C PRO A 286 -23.69 -17.54 -18.26
N ALA A 287 -23.27 -18.25 -17.22
CA ALA A 287 -22.95 -17.68 -15.91
C ALA A 287 -21.86 -16.59 -15.97
N ASP A 288 -20.85 -16.77 -16.82
CA ASP A 288 -19.75 -15.82 -16.99
C ASP A 288 -20.19 -14.48 -17.59
N ARG A 289 -21.41 -14.38 -18.17
CA ARG A 289 -22.00 -13.13 -18.69
C ARG A 289 -22.90 -12.42 -17.69
N VAL A 290 -23.20 -13.09 -16.58
CA VAL A 290 -24.15 -12.61 -15.56
C VAL A 290 -23.43 -12.26 -14.28
N PHE A 291 -22.49 -13.12 -13.87
CA PHE A 291 -21.81 -13.01 -12.59
C PHE A 291 -20.34 -12.62 -12.77
N HIS A 292 -20.00 -11.49 -12.16
CA HIS A 292 -18.63 -10.97 -12.10
C HIS A 292 -18.24 -10.68 -10.64
N PRO A 293 -18.16 -11.72 -9.79
CA PRO A 293 -17.82 -11.51 -8.39
C PRO A 293 -16.41 -10.90 -8.28
N PRO A 294 -16.18 -9.95 -7.36
CA PRO A 294 -14.85 -9.43 -7.13
C PRO A 294 -13.96 -10.51 -6.53
N VAL A 295 -12.79 -10.73 -7.14
CA VAL A 295 -11.82 -11.73 -6.71
C VAL A 295 -11.05 -11.22 -5.48
N ASP A 296 -10.90 -12.06 -4.45
CA ASP A 296 -9.91 -11.87 -3.39
C ASP A 296 -8.68 -12.72 -3.69
N LEU A 297 -7.53 -12.11 -3.90
CA LEU A 297 -6.27 -12.85 -4.12
C LEU A 297 -5.54 -13.18 -2.83
N ARG A 298 -6.13 -12.83 -1.68
CA ARG A 298 -5.65 -13.21 -0.35
C ARG A 298 -6.36 -14.43 0.21
N ASP A 299 -7.51 -14.79 -0.37
CA ASP A 299 -8.25 -15.99 0.00
C ASP A 299 -7.60 -17.20 -0.67
N GLU A 300 -6.89 -17.99 0.13
CA GLU A 300 -6.16 -19.17 -0.34
C GLU A 300 -7.06 -20.17 -1.06
N GLN A 301 -8.33 -20.32 -0.65
CA GLN A 301 -9.26 -21.26 -1.30
C GLN A 301 -9.66 -20.76 -2.68
N ALA A 302 -9.99 -19.46 -2.79
CA ALA A 302 -10.28 -18.83 -4.07
C ALA A 302 -9.10 -18.92 -5.04
N VAL A 303 -7.89 -18.63 -4.54
CA VAL A 303 -6.65 -18.69 -5.32
C VAL A 303 -6.34 -20.12 -5.76
N ALA A 304 -6.53 -21.11 -4.89
CA ALA A 304 -6.31 -22.52 -5.23
C ALA A 304 -7.21 -22.99 -6.39
N VAL A 305 -8.48 -22.55 -6.43
CA VAL A 305 -9.37 -22.83 -7.56
C VAL A 305 -8.91 -22.11 -8.82
N LEU A 306 -8.59 -20.82 -8.71
CA LEU A 306 -8.22 -19.98 -9.86
C LEU A 306 -6.87 -20.35 -10.50
N LEU A 307 -5.96 -20.94 -9.73
CA LEU A 307 -4.62 -21.35 -10.18
C LEU A 307 -4.46 -22.88 -10.23
N ALA A 308 -5.57 -23.64 -10.24
CA ALA A 308 -5.53 -25.11 -10.23
C ALA A 308 -4.79 -25.71 -11.44
N GLY A 309 -4.82 -25.04 -12.59
CA GLY A 309 -4.11 -25.44 -13.81
C GLY A 309 -2.67 -24.95 -13.92
N GLU A 310 -2.17 -24.17 -12.95
CA GLU A 310 -0.87 -23.52 -13.06
C GLU A 310 0.31 -24.50 -12.95
N SER A 311 1.12 -24.55 -14.00
CA SER A 311 2.34 -25.35 -14.05
C SER A 311 3.57 -24.60 -13.50
N GLU A 312 4.64 -25.34 -13.22
CA GLU A 312 5.95 -24.74 -12.88
C GLU A 312 6.47 -23.88 -14.04
N GLN A 313 6.26 -24.31 -15.29
CA GLN A 313 6.68 -23.56 -16.48
C GLN A 313 5.96 -22.20 -16.57
N ASP A 314 4.68 -22.15 -16.22
CA ASP A 314 3.92 -20.90 -16.18
C ASP A 314 4.47 -19.97 -15.11
N ARG A 315 4.80 -20.48 -13.91
CA ARG A 315 5.41 -19.68 -12.84
C ARG A 315 6.76 -19.10 -13.25
N GLN A 316 7.58 -19.89 -13.95
CA GLN A 316 8.84 -19.39 -14.52
C GLN A 316 8.59 -18.33 -15.60
N ALA A 317 7.55 -18.48 -16.42
CA ALA A 317 7.19 -17.46 -17.42
C ALA A 317 6.70 -16.16 -16.76
N VAL A 318 5.87 -16.25 -15.71
CA VAL A 318 5.43 -15.10 -14.91
C VAL A 318 6.63 -14.35 -14.34
N ALA A 319 7.61 -15.05 -13.77
CA ALA A 319 8.84 -14.45 -13.26
C ALA A 319 9.59 -13.69 -14.37
N ARG A 320 9.83 -14.33 -15.52
CA ARG A 320 10.48 -13.68 -16.68
C ARG A 320 9.73 -12.44 -17.15
N TYR A 321 8.40 -12.49 -17.18
CA TYR A 321 7.58 -11.36 -17.63
C TYR A 321 7.61 -10.20 -16.65
N ALA A 322 7.62 -10.49 -15.34
CA ALA A 322 7.81 -9.49 -14.29
C ALA A 322 9.19 -8.83 -14.40
N ASP A 323 10.25 -9.61 -14.64
CA ASP A 323 11.61 -9.09 -14.83
C ASP A 323 11.73 -8.19 -16.06
N ALA A 324 11.13 -8.59 -17.18
CA ALA A 324 11.07 -7.77 -18.40
C ALA A 324 10.33 -6.45 -18.15
N LEU A 325 9.21 -6.49 -17.44
CA LEU A 325 8.46 -5.27 -17.07
C LEU A 325 9.28 -4.37 -16.13
N ALA A 326 10.00 -4.95 -15.17
CA ALA A 326 10.88 -4.20 -14.27
C ALA A 326 12.07 -3.57 -15.04
N ALA A 327 12.62 -4.27 -16.03
CA ALA A 327 13.67 -3.74 -16.90
C ALA A 327 13.18 -2.56 -17.75
N GLU A 328 11.97 -2.63 -18.30
CA GLU A 328 11.35 -1.50 -19.02
C GLU A 328 11.19 -0.27 -18.11
N ARG A 329 10.74 -0.45 -16.86
CA ARG A 329 10.61 0.65 -15.89
C ARG A 329 11.96 1.29 -15.52
N ARG A 330 13.03 0.49 -15.43
CA ARG A 330 14.39 0.99 -15.16
C ARG A 330 14.98 1.76 -16.34
N THR A 331 14.76 1.27 -17.57
CA THR A 331 15.34 1.86 -18.78
C THR A 331 14.55 3.06 -19.30
N ARG A 332 13.26 3.18 -18.95
CA ARG A 332 12.37 4.26 -19.40
C ARG A 332 11.69 4.93 -18.20
N PRO A 333 12.32 5.96 -17.61
CA PRO A 333 11.72 6.72 -16.51
C PRO A 333 10.32 7.22 -16.87
N GLY A 334 9.35 7.00 -15.98
CA GLY A 334 7.94 7.36 -16.22
C GLY A 334 7.15 6.34 -17.04
N PHE A 335 7.76 5.22 -17.48
CA PHE A 335 7.01 4.14 -18.13
C PHE A 335 5.97 3.55 -17.19
N THR A 336 4.73 3.47 -17.67
CA THR A 336 3.65 2.75 -17.01
C THR A 336 3.00 1.79 -18.01
N VAL A 337 2.41 0.71 -17.50
CA VAL A 337 1.67 -0.24 -18.35
C VAL A 337 0.52 0.44 -19.11
N ALA A 338 0.01 1.57 -18.61
CA ALA A 338 -1.02 2.35 -19.30
C ALA A 338 -0.55 2.87 -20.67
N ALA A 339 0.76 3.14 -20.83
CA ALA A 339 1.35 3.59 -22.09
C ALA A 339 1.39 2.51 -23.19
N VAL A 340 1.22 1.24 -22.82
CA VAL A 340 1.13 0.13 -23.79
C VAL A 340 -0.14 0.30 -24.62
N ARG A 341 -0.02 0.22 -25.96
CA ARG A 341 -1.15 0.44 -26.88
C ARG A 341 -2.23 -0.63 -26.73
N ASP A 342 -3.48 -0.18 -26.63
CA ASP A 342 -4.67 -1.03 -26.55
C ASP A 342 -4.83 -1.92 -27.78
N ASP A 343 -4.73 -1.34 -28.99
CA ASP A 343 -4.90 -2.09 -30.26
C ASP A 343 -3.88 -3.20 -30.44
N LEU A 344 -2.65 -2.98 -29.94
CA LEU A 344 -1.60 -3.99 -29.99
C LEU A 344 -1.97 -5.15 -29.07
N THR A 345 -2.32 -4.83 -27.81
CA THR A 345 -2.70 -5.81 -26.79
C THR A 345 -3.92 -6.62 -27.22
N ARG A 346 -4.96 -5.96 -27.75
CA ARG A 346 -6.18 -6.60 -28.27
C ARG A 346 -5.87 -7.61 -29.37
N ARG A 347 -5.11 -7.21 -30.40
CA ARG A 347 -4.75 -8.10 -31.52
C ARG A 347 -3.91 -9.30 -31.06
N LEU A 348 -3.07 -9.13 -30.04
CA LEU A 348 -2.32 -10.23 -29.44
C LEU A 348 -3.27 -11.20 -28.73
N LEU A 349 -4.18 -10.71 -27.89
CA LEU A 349 -5.14 -11.55 -27.20
C LEU A 349 -6.02 -12.35 -28.16
N MET A 350 -6.54 -11.72 -29.21
CA MET A 350 -7.33 -12.44 -30.24
C MET A 350 -6.53 -13.54 -30.93
N ARG A 351 -5.22 -13.35 -31.12
CA ARG A 351 -4.34 -14.38 -31.69
C ARG A 351 -4.09 -15.52 -30.70
N VAL A 352 -3.86 -15.21 -29.43
CA VAL A 352 -3.65 -16.20 -28.36
C VAL A 352 -4.93 -17.04 -28.18
N TRP A 353 -6.08 -16.39 -28.09
CA TRP A 353 -7.38 -17.03 -27.91
C TRP A 353 -7.99 -17.60 -29.20
N LYS A 354 -7.37 -17.31 -30.36
CA LYS A 354 -7.83 -17.75 -31.69
C LYS A 354 -9.31 -17.42 -31.95
N CYS A 355 -9.75 -16.22 -31.55
CA CYS A 355 -11.15 -15.79 -31.68
C CYS A 355 -11.31 -14.59 -32.63
N PRO A 356 -12.46 -14.47 -33.31
CA PRO A 356 -12.81 -13.26 -34.07
C PRO A 356 -13.16 -12.09 -33.13
N GLU A 357 -13.17 -10.86 -33.66
CA GLU A 357 -13.47 -9.64 -32.88
C GLU A 357 -14.86 -9.70 -32.25
N THR A 358 -15.84 -10.27 -32.96
CA THR A 358 -17.23 -10.43 -32.52
C THR A 358 -17.36 -11.31 -31.27
N GLU A 359 -16.40 -12.20 -31.04
CA GLU A 359 -16.35 -13.10 -29.89
C GLU A 359 -15.28 -12.69 -28.87
N PHE A 360 -14.74 -11.48 -28.96
CA PHE A 360 -13.68 -11.07 -28.04
C PHE A 360 -14.22 -10.79 -26.63
N ASP A 361 -15.36 -10.08 -26.52
CA ASP A 361 -15.99 -9.80 -25.21
C ASP A 361 -16.53 -11.07 -24.56
N ALA A 362 -17.29 -11.87 -25.33
CA ALA A 362 -16.97 -13.29 -25.50
C ALA A 362 -16.07 -14.01 -24.50
N GLN A 363 -14.90 -14.30 -25.06
CA GLN A 363 -13.77 -14.97 -24.46
C GLN A 363 -13.26 -14.24 -23.22
N ALA A 364 -13.24 -12.91 -23.22
CA ALA A 364 -12.83 -12.14 -22.05
C ALA A 364 -13.73 -12.44 -20.84
N SER A 365 -15.04 -12.49 -21.05
CA SER A 365 -16.00 -12.79 -19.98
C SER A 365 -15.84 -14.22 -19.46
N ALA A 366 -15.73 -15.19 -20.37
CA ALA A 366 -15.51 -16.60 -20.03
C ALA A 366 -14.21 -16.82 -19.23
N ARG A 367 -13.22 -15.94 -19.39
CA ARG A 367 -11.94 -15.95 -18.66
C ARG A 367 -11.95 -15.08 -17.39
N GLY A 368 -13.11 -14.58 -16.96
CA GLY A 368 -13.26 -13.77 -15.75
C GLY A 368 -12.75 -12.33 -15.86
N LEU A 369 -12.53 -11.84 -17.08
CA LEU A 369 -12.08 -10.48 -17.34
C LEU A 369 -13.25 -9.52 -17.61
N VAL A 370 -14.51 -9.96 -17.51
CA VAL A 370 -15.75 -9.18 -17.73
C VAL A 370 -15.98 -8.75 -19.17
N CYS A 371 -15.02 -8.07 -19.80
CA CYS A 371 -15.09 -7.64 -21.20
C CYS A 371 -13.70 -7.44 -21.81
N GLY A 372 -13.66 -7.26 -23.12
CA GLY A 372 -12.43 -7.09 -23.89
C GLY A 372 -11.59 -5.89 -23.47
N ALA A 373 -12.22 -4.78 -23.06
CA ALA A 373 -11.49 -3.62 -22.54
C ALA A 373 -10.72 -3.93 -21.24
N ARG A 374 -11.32 -4.74 -20.36
CA ARG A 374 -10.71 -5.19 -19.11
C ARG A 374 -9.65 -6.26 -19.35
N ALA A 375 -9.87 -7.15 -20.31
CA ALA A 375 -8.87 -8.10 -20.77
C ALA A 375 -7.62 -7.40 -21.31
N VAL A 376 -7.80 -6.38 -22.14
CA VAL A 376 -6.69 -5.54 -22.63
C VAL A 376 -5.97 -4.88 -21.46
N ALA A 377 -6.69 -4.23 -20.55
CA ALA A 377 -6.08 -3.57 -19.40
C ALA A 377 -5.26 -4.53 -18.52
N ALA A 378 -5.77 -5.75 -18.28
CA ALA A 378 -5.06 -6.78 -17.51
C ALA A 378 -3.78 -7.24 -18.24
N ALA A 379 -3.90 -7.59 -19.52
CA ALA A 379 -2.82 -8.19 -20.30
C ALA A 379 -1.66 -7.24 -20.63
N LYS A 380 -1.87 -5.92 -20.56
CA LYS A 380 -0.80 -4.91 -20.82
C LYS A 380 0.47 -5.15 -20.00
N ARG A 381 0.35 -5.67 -18.78
CA ARG A 381 1.49 -5.98 -17.90
C ARG A 381 2.38 -7.12 -18.44
N LEU A 382 1.82 -8.01 -19.23
CA LEU A 382 2.51 -9.17 -19.81
C LEU A 382 3.24 -8.82 -21.11
N LEU A 383 2.93 -7.68 -21.74
CA LEU A 383 3.43 -7.37 -23.08
C LEU A 383 4.96 -7.24 -23.18
N PRO A 384 5.69 -6.61 -22.22
CA PRO A 384 7.14 -6.58 -22.28
C PRO A 384 7.76 -7.98 -22.38
N GLY A 385 7.34 -8.89 -21.49
CA GLY A 385 7.82 -10.27 -21.48
C GLY A 385 7.44 -11.04 -22.74
N LEU A 386 6.19 -10.93 -23.18
CA LEU A 386 5.72 -11.61 -24.39
C LEU A 386 6.45 -11.15 -25.67
N LEU A 387 6.76 -9.85 -25.76
CA LEU A 387 7.51 -9.32 -26.90
C LEU A 387 8.96 -9.80 -26.88
N GLN A 388 9.60 -9.84 -25.71
CA GLN A 388 10.94 -10.38 -25.54
C GLN A 388 11.00 -11.86 -25.95
N GLU A 389 10.09 -12.68 -25.42
CA GLU A 389 10.03 -14.12 -25.74
C GLU A 389 9.86 -14.39 -27.25
N ARG A 390 9.04 -13.57 -27.93
CA ARG A 390 8.85 -13.68 -29.38
C ARG A 390 10.08 -13.27 -30.17
N ASN A 391 10.82 -12.25 -29.72
CA ASN A 391 12.06 -11.84 -30.37
C ASN A 391 13.14 -12.92 -30.20
N GLU A 392 13.31 -13.46 -28.99
CA GLU A 392 14.24 -14.56 -28.72
C GLU A 392 13.91 -15.81 -29.54
N THR A 393 12.62 -16.14 -29.66
CA THR A 393 12.17 -17.27 -30.51
C THR A 393 12.46 -17.03 -31.99
N ARG A 394 12.32 -15.79 -32.48
CA ARG A 394 12.63 -15.45 -33.86
C ARG A 394 14.14 -15.56 -34.12
N GLU A 395 14.96 -15.00 -33.24
CA GLU A 395 16.42 -15.04 -33.33
C GLU A 395 16.95 -16.48 -33.27
N ARG A 396 16.38 -17.35 -32.41
CA ARG A 396 16.72 -18.78 -32.41
C ARG A 396 16.38 -19.47 -33.73
N LYS A 397 15.20 -19.21 -34.29
CA LYS A 397 14.81 -19.78 -35.60
C LYS A 397 15.69 -19.28 -36.75
N GLU A 398 16.10 -18.02 -36.70
CA GLU A 398 17.05 -17.43 -37.66
C GLU A 398 18.45 -18.04 -37.50
N ALA A 399 18.90 -18.31 -36.27
CA ALA A 399 20.17 -18.98 -35.98
C ALA A 399 20.19 -20.48 -36.33
N GLU A 400 19.05 -21.16 -36.21
CA GLU A 400 18.89 -22.59 -36.54
C GLU A 400 18.69 -22.85 -38.05
N GLY A 401 18.71 -21.81 -38.89
CA GLY A 401 18.73 -21.95 -40.35
C GLY A 401 17.43 -22.47 -40.98
N VAL A 402 16.30 -22.44 -40.26
CA VAL A 402 14.99 -22.79 -40.83
C VAL A 402 14.42 -21.57 -41.55
N SER A 403 15.01 -21.24 -42.70
CA SER A 403 14.33 -20.42 -43.71
C SER A 403 13.28 -21.30 -44.39
N ARG A 404 12.06 -20.76 -44.52
CA ARG A 404 10.85 -21.45 -45.02
C ARG A 404 11.05 -22.23 -46.31
#